data_AF-A0A7I4YAU3-F1
#
_entry.id   AF-A0A7I4YAU3-F1
#
_cell.length_a   1.000
_cell.length_b   1.000
_cell.length_c   1.000
_cell.angle_alpha   90.00
_cell.angle_beta   90.00
_cell.angle_gamma   90.00
#
_symmetry.space_group_name_H-M   'P 1'
#
loop_
_entity.id
_entity.type
_entity.pdbx_description
1 polymer ?
#
loop_
_entity_poly.entity_id
_entity_poly.type
_entity_poly.pdbx_seq_one_letter_code
_entity_poly.pdbx_strand_id
1 'polypeptide(L)' 'MSQGYRPPRKITIGTDLDPFNKPEHVHTLKGRELCLFVIFYTVAVILIVLMFELCMPVLFNPNYPDME' A
#
# COMPACT_ATOMS: atom_id res chain seq x y z
N MET A 1 58.12 14.75 26.76
CA MET A 1 56.93 15.02 25.91
C MET A 1 56.61 13.74 25.14
N SER A 2 55.46 13.12 25.36
CA SER A 2 55.02 11.93 24.63
C SER A 2 53.78 12.29 23.81
N GLN A 3 53.91 12.31 22.48
CA GLN A 3 52.78 12.49 21.57
C GLN A 3 52.09 11.13 21.35
N GLY A 4 50.86 11.01 21.85
CA GLY A 4 50.03 9.82 21.65
C GLY A 4 49.49 9.73 20.22
N TYR A 5 49.73 8.61 19.56
CA TYR A 5 49.12 8.22 18.30
C TYR A 5 47.62 7.96 18.50
N ARG A 6 46.74 8.57 17.69
CA ARG A 6 45.30 8.25 17.66
C ARG A 6 44.97 7.58 16.31
N PRO A 7 44.38 6.37 16.28
CA PRO A 7 43.98 5.75 15.03
C PRO A 7 42.80 6.53 14.40
N PRO A 8 42.70 6.59 13.06
CA PRO A 8 41.60 7.26 12.39
C PRO A 8 40.30 6.47 12.63
N ARG A 9 39.32 7.11 13.28
CA ARG A 9 37.96 6.57 13.34
C ARG A 9 37.38 6.64 11.92
N LYS A 10 36.87 5.52 11.43
CA LYS A 10 36.15 5.46 10.15
C LYS A 10 34.80 6.16 10.34
N ILE A 11 34.71 7.43 9.93
CA ILE A 11 33.48 8.21 9.99
C ILE A 11 32.73 7.94 8.69
N THR A 12 31.63 7.20 8.75
CA THR A 12 30.69 7.03 7.64
C THR A 12 29.89 8.33 7.50
N ILE A 13 30.55 9.38 7.01
CA ILE A 13 29.98 10.71 6.76
C ILE A 13 29.02 10.57 5.58
N GLY A 14 27.71 10.58 5.82
CA GLY A 14 26.78 10.79 4.71
C GLY A 14 25.34 10.38 4.96
N THR A 15 25.06 9.33 5.72
CA THR A 15 23.69 8.78 5.81
C THR A 15 23.00 8.95 7.17
N ASP A 16 23.73 9.23 8.25
CA ASP A 16 23.16 9.29 9.61
C ASP A 16 23.05 10.71 10.20
N LEU A 17 23.53 11.73 9.50
CA LEU A 17 23.68 13.10 10.05
C LEU A 17 22.81 14.16 9.37
N ASP A 18 21.91 13.78 8.46
CA ASP A 18 20.96 14.75 7.90
C ASP A 18 19.72 14.84 8.82
N PRO A 19 19.56 15.95 9.59
CA PRO A 19 18.39 16.16 10.45
C PRO A 19 17.07 16.32 9.65
N PHE A 20 17.16 16.44 8.32
CA PHE A 20 16.05 16.46 7.38
C PHE A 20 15.85 15.14 6.63
N ASN A 21 16.80 14.19 6.72
CA ASN A 21 16.54 12.78 6.41
C ASN A 21 15.78 12.13 7.58
N LYS A 22 14.69 12.80 7.97
CA LYS A 22 13.59 12.07 8.58
C LYS A 22 13.19 11.12 7.46
N PRO A 23 13.19 9.79 7.65
CA PRO A 23 12.27 8.99 6.87
C PRO A 23 10.96 9.68 7.18
N GLU A 24 10.42 10.45 6.22
CA GLU A 24 9.10 11.03 6.34
C GLU A 24 8.31 9.89 6.96
N HIS A 25 7.79 10.14 8.15
CA HIS A 25 6.90 9.21 8.79
C HIS A 25 5.66 9.32 7.93
N VAL A 26 5.74 8.65 6.78
CA VAL A 26 4.86 8.82 5.65
C VAL A 26 3.54 8.43 6.25
N HIS A 27 2.72 9.44 6.52
CA HIS A 27 1.34 9.25 6.94
C HIS A 27 0.51 8.79 5.72
N THR A 28 1.15 8.14 4.74
CA THR A 28 0.52 7.16 3.87
C THR A 28 0.02 6.06 4.77
N LEU A 29 -1.24 5.65 4.60
CA LEU A 29 -1.88 4.62 5.40
C LEU A 29 -0.91 3.49 5.73
N LYS A 30 -0.79 3.16 7.02
CA LYS A 30 0.06 2.06 7.51
C LYS A 30 -0.24 0.86 6.63
N GLY A 31 0.77 0.20 6.02
CA GLY A 31 0.53 -0.82 4.97
C GLY A 31 -0.51 -1.91 5.33
N ARG A 32 -0.71 -2.16 6.63
CA ARG A 32 -1.76 -3.01 7.18
C ARG A 32 -3.19 -2.47 6.98
N GLU A 33 -3.40 -1.17 7.18
CA GLU A 33 -4.69 -0.49 6.97
C GLU A 33 -5.02 -0.41 5.47
N LEU A 34 -4.00 -0.17 4.63
CA LEU A 34 -4.16 -0.19 3.17
C LEU A 34 -4.62 -1.57 2.68
N CYS A 35 -4.03 -2.65 3.21
CA CYS A 35 -4.40 -4.01 2.85
C CYS A 35 -5.86 -4.32 3.25
N LEU A 36 -6.28 -3.93 4.46
CA LEU A 36 -7.67 -4.07 4.88
C LEU A 36 -8.63 -3.27 3.99
N PHE A 37 -8.29 -2.02 3.66
CA PHE A 37 -9.10 -1.18 2.79
C PHE A 37 -9.33 -1.83 1.41
N VAL A 38 -8.27 -2.37 0.80
CA VAL A 38 -8.36 -3.05 -0.49
C VAL A 38 -9.24 -4.30 -0.41
N ILE A 39 -9.11 -5.09 0.66
CA ILE A 39 -9.95 -6.29 0.87
C ILE A 39 -11.42 -5.91 0.99
N PHE A 40 -11.75 -4.95 1.86
CA PHE A 40 -13.13 -4.49 2.04
C PHE A 40 -13.71 -3.89 0.76
N TYR A 41 -12.92 -3.10 0.04
CA TYR A 41 -13.33 -2.54 -1.24
C TYR A 41 -13.65 -3.64 -2.26
N THR A 42 -12.78 -4.64 -2.38
CA THR A 42 -12.99 -5.78 -3.29
C THR A 42 -14.26 -6.53 -2.93
N VAL A 43 -14.48 -6.81 -1.65
CA VAL A 43 -15.71 -7.46 -1.16
C VAL A 43 -16.94 -6.61 -1.47
N ALA A 44 -16.89 -5.30 -1.24
CA ALA A 44 -18.00 -4.39 -1.52
C ALA A 44 -18.36 -4.38 -3.01
N VAL A 45 -17.37 -4.31 -3.90
CA VAL A 45 -17.60 -4.38 -5.36
C VAL A 45 -18.26 -5.70 -5.75
N ILE A 46 -17.78 -6.83 -5.21
CA ILE A 46 -18.39 -8.14 -5.47
C ILE A 46 -19.85 -8.17 -4.99
N LEU A 47 -20.13 -7.69 -3.77
CA LEU A 47 -21.48 -7.64 -3.22
C LEU A 47 -22.41 -6.77 -4.06
N ILE A 48 -21.93 -5.63 -4.55
CA ILE A 48 -22.69 -4.74 -5.43
C ILE A 48 -23.03 -5.44 -6.74
N VAL A 49 -22.04 -6.09 -7.39
CA VAL A 49 -22.28 -6.86 -8.63
C VAL A 49 -23.28 -7.99 -8.40
N LEU A 50 -23.15 -8.73 -7.29
CA LEU A 50 -24.13 -9.77 -6.92
C LEU A 50 -25.53 -9.20 -6.67
N MET A 51 -25.64 -8.04 -6.00
CA MET A 51 -26.94 -7.41 -5.76
C MET A 51 -27.61 -7.02 -7.08
N PHE A 52 -26.84 -6.48 -8.03
CA PHE A 52 -27.34 -6.21 -9.36
C PHE A 52 -27.76 -7.49 -10.07
N GLU A 53 -26.93 -8.54 -10.05
CA GLU A 53 -27.30 -9.84 -10.66
C GLU A 53 -28.59 -10.43 -10.08
N LEU A 54 -28.85 -10.26 -8.77
CA LEU A 54 -30.06 -10.78 -8.13
C LEU A 54 -31.32 -9.97 -8.45
N CYS A 55 -31.21 -8.64 -8.50
CA CYS A 55 -32.37 -7.77 -8.75
C CYS A 55 -32.70 -7.66 -10.24
N MET A 56 -31.69 -7.65 -11.09
CA MET A 56 -31.80 -7.59 -12.53
C MET A 56 -30.55 -8.23 -13.13
N PRO A 57 -30.56 -9.52 -13.49
CA PRO A 57 -29.38 -10.18 -14.03
C PRO A 57 -28.93 -9.44 -15.29
N VAL A 58 -27.66 -8.99 -15.30
CA VAL A 58 -27.07 -8.27 -16.44
C VAL A 58 -26.06 -9.16 -17.15
N LEU A 59 -25.29 -9.94 -16.41
CA LEU A 59 -24.29 -10.86 -16.96
C LEU A 59 -24.89 -12.24 -17.22
N PHE A 60 -25.77 -12.74 -16.33
CA PHE A 60 -26.34 -14.08 -16.43
C PHE A 60 -27.86 -14.07 -16.58
N ASN A 61 -28.40 -13.22 -17.46
CA ASN A 61 -29.83 -13.24 -17.73
C ASN A 61 -30.18 -14.35 -18.73
N PRO A 62 -30.93 -15.39 -18.32
CA PRO A 62 -31.34 -16.47 -19.22
C PRO A 62 -32.39 -16.04 -20.24
N ASN A 63 -32.94 -14.83 -20.09
CA ASN A 63 -33.93 -14.27 -21.01
C ASN A 63 -33.33 -13.23 -21.96
N TYR A 64 -31.99 -13.14 -22.10
CA TYR A 64 -31.45 -12.33 -23.19
C TYR A 64 -31.93 -12.93 -24.50
N PRO A 65 -32.53 -12.12 -25.41
CA PRO A 65 -32.78 -12.59 -26.75
C PRO A 65 -31.45 -13.03 -27.34
N ASP A 66 -31.40 -14.26 -27.86
CA ASP A 66 -30.25 -14.72 -28.60
C ASP A 66 -29.96 -13.69 -29.69
N MET A 67 -28.73 -13.18 -29.67
CA MET A 67 -28.27 -12.23 -30.68
C MET A 67 -28.01 -13.05 -31.95
N GLU A 68 -29.06 -13.35 -32.71
CA GLU A 68 -28.95 -13.91 -34.06
C GLU A 68 -28.11 -13.02 -34.99
#